data_AF-I9Z9P0-F1
#
_entry.id   AF-I9Z9P0-F1
#
_cell.length_a   1.000
_cell.length_b   1.000
_cell.length_c   1.000
_cell.angle_alpha   90.00
_cell.angle_beta   90.00
_cell.angle_gamma   90.00
#
_symmetry.space_group_name_H-M   'P 1'
#
loop_
_entity.id
_entity.type
_entity.pdbx_description
1 polymer ?
#
loop_
_entity_poly.entity_id
_entity_poly.type
_entity_poly.pdbx_seq_one_letter_code
_entity_poly.pdbx_strand_id
1 'polypeptide(L)'
;MKNDLEKLEDPKTLSDFLKTRHDNAFTDCVFLITLEPCNSYGKTPACSGLLEILKPKRVVIATEENEAKKGGLARLQKARIETIICRNLENKAKDLLLPFRVMEQKGRFNLFKLALRMNGDYYHGKITGQKSVIFTHNQRAICNTLIISGKTIRTDNPLLDSRFCDSFYHNKNPNIAILSKHSISPHSKVFFAPNRLVNIFNNPKDLPLEKGFNFIEGGWGLFESLRDKIDALLLHSHASMINEAFSAFALKTPFKGRLLHAQILENEALLWIENS
;
A
#
# COMPACT_ATOMS: atom_id res chain seq x y z
N MET A 1 -32.76 7.11 -5.88
CA MET A 1 -31.35 7.55 -5.62
C MET A 1 -30.65 6.60 -4.66
N LYS A 2 -30.96 6.57 -3.35
CA LYS A 2 -30.18 5.76 -2.38
C LYS A 2 -30.14 4.26 -2.70
N ASN A 3 -31.28 3.63 -2.95
CA ASN A 3 -31.37 2.20 -3.29
C ASN A 3 -30.74 1.83 -4.65
N ASP A 4 -30.60 2.80 -5.56
CA ASP A 4 -29.98 2.60 -6.87
C ASP A 4 -28.46 2.76 -6.78
N LEU A 5 -27.99 3.74 -6.01
CA LEU A 5 -26.57 4.03 -5.74
C LEU A 5 -25.85 2.86 -5.07
N GLU A 6 -26.49 2.20 -4.10
CA GLU A 6 -25.89 1.08 -3.35
C GLU A 6 -25.61 -0.16 -4.22
N LYS A 7 -26.16 -0.22 -5.44
CA LYS A 7 -25.97 -1.33 -6.39
C LYS A 7 -25.00 -1.02 -7.53
N LEU A 8 -24.48 0.22 -7.60
CA LEU A 8 -23.58 0.66 -8.66
C LEU A 8 -22.13 0.49 -8.23
N GLU A 9 -21.53 -0.62 -8.64
CA GLU A 9 -20.11 -0.91 -8.34
C GLU A 9 -19.16 -0.42 -9.44
N ASP A 10 -19.65 -0.27 -10.69
CA ASP A 10 -18.82 0.21 -11.80
C ASP A 10 -18.62 1.74 -11.71
N PRO A 11 -17.36 2.22 -11.64
CA PRO A 11 -17.07 3.64 -11.49
C PRO A 11 -17.57 4.52 -12.66
N LYS A 12 -17.64 3.98 -13.89
CA LYS A 12 -18.14 4.74 -15.04
C LYS A 12 -19.65 4.89 -14.96
N THR A 13 -20.37 3.80 -14.70
CA THR A 13 -21.83 3.83 -14.49
C THR A 13 -22.20 4.73 -13.33
N LEU A 14 -21.45 4.70 -12.22
CA LEU A 14 -21.66 5.61 -11.09
C LEU A 14 -21.45 7.08 -11.50
N SER A 15 -20.37 7.39 -12.23
CA SER A 15 -20.12 8.74 -12.73
C SER A 15 -21.24 9.25 -13.63
N ASP A 16 -21.70 8.42 -14.57
CA ASP A 16 -22.75 8.79 -15.52
C ASP A 16 -24.12 8.93 -14.84
N PHE A 17 -24.40 8.08 -13.84
CA PHE A 17 -25.57 8.22 -12.98
C PHE A 17 -25.55 9.56 -12.24
N LEU A 18 -24.44 9.89 -11.57
CA LEU A 18 -24.32 11.16 -10.83
C LEU A 18 -24.51 12.37 -11.75
N LYS A 19 -23.90 12.38 -12.94
CA LYS A 19 -24.06 13.49 -13.90
C LYS A 19 -25.49 13.74 -14.34
N THR A 20 -26.32 12.69 -14.39
CA THR A 20 -27.69 12.79 -14.93
C THR A 20 -28.76 12.88 -13.84
N ARG A 21 -28.46 12.44 -12.61
CA ARG A 21 -29.43 12.29 -11.53
C ARG A 21 -29.09 13.08 -10.27
N HIS A 22 -28.06 13.92 -10.28
CA HIS A 22 -27.64 14.66 -9.08
C HIS A 22 -28.67 15.65 -8.55
N ASP A 23 -29.55 16.19 -9.39
CA ASP A 23 -30.63 17.13 -9.00
C ASP A 23 -30.16 18.24 -8.04
N ASN A 24 -29.02 18.86 -8.37
CA ASN A 24 -28.33 19.88 -7.55
C ASN A 24 -28.00 19.48 -6.11
N ALA A 25 -28.01 18.18 -5.76
CA ALA A 25 -27.77 17.70 -4.39
C ALA A 25 -26.40 18.08 -3.79
N PHE A 26 -25.45 18.54 -4.62
CA PHE A 26 -24.09 18.87 -4.18
C PHE A 26 -23.82 20.37 -4.06
N THR A 27 -24.75 21.25 -4.44
CA THR A 27 -24.47 22.70 -4.58
C THR A 27 -24.08 23.37 -3.26
N ASP A 28 -24.49 22.83 -2.12
CA ASP A 28 -24.11 23.33 -0.79
C ASP A 28 -22.98 22.51 -0.13
N CYS A 29 -22.47 21.49 -0.81
CA CYS A 29 -21.45 20.61 -0.28
C CYS A 29 -20.03 21.17 -0.46
N VAL A 30 -19.16 20.81 0.49
CA VAL A 30 -17.71 21.03 0.42
C VAL A 30 -17.02 19.68 0.22
N PHE A 31 -16.23 19.57 -0.85
CA PHE A 31 -15.44 18.37 -1.13
C PHE A 31 -14.03 18.54 -0.56
N LEU A 32 -13.59 17.58 0.26
CA LEU A 32 -12.24 17.53 0.82
C LEU A 32 -11.47 16.43 0.09
N ILE A 33 -10.41 16.81 -0.65
CA ILE A 33 -9.69 15.90 -1.54
C ILE A 33 -8.20 15.96 -1.20
N THR A 34 -7.58 14.79 -1.00
CA THR A 34 -6.17 14.69 -0.59
C THR A 34 -5.20 15.09 -1.69
N LEU A 35 -5.54 14.78 -2.95
CA LEU A 35 -4.74 15.08 -4.15
C LEU A 35 -5.62 15.79 -5.17
N GLU A 36 -5.08 16.76 -5.92
CA GLU A 36 -5.81 17.46 -6.99
C GLU A 36 -6.59 16.48 -7.90
N PRO A 37 -7.88 16.73 -8.17
CA PRO A 37 -8.68 15.87 -9.03
C PRO A 37 -8.06 15.71 -10.42
N CYS A 38 -7.97 14.46 -10.90
CA CYS A 38 -7.42 14.19 -12.23
C CYS A 38 -8.19 14.92 -13.33
N ASN A 39 -7.47 15.32 -14.38
CA ASN A 39 -8.00 16.07 -15.53
C ASN A 39 -7.96 15.31 -16.86
N SER A 40 -7.50 14.07 -16.85
CA SER A 40 -7.40 13.21 -18.03
C SER A 40 -8.60 12.24 -18.12
N TYR A 41 -8.94 11.85 -19.34
CA TYR A 41 -9.90 10.79 -19.61
C TYR A 41 -9.16 9.45 -19.68
N GLY A 42 -9.55 8.50 -18.82
CA GLY A 42 -9.03 7.13 -18.82
C GLY A 42 -10.15 6.12 -19.07
N LYS A 43 -10.18 5.04 -18.27
CA LYS A 43 -11.34 4.12 -18.24
C LYS A 43 -12.63 4.83 -17.81
N THR A 44 -12.49 5.83 -16.95
CA THR A 44 -13.58 6.70 -16.49
C THR A 44 -13.31 8.15 -16.92
N PRO A 45 -14.35 8.99 -17.01
CA PRO A 45 -14.22 10.44 -17.15
C PRO A 45 -13.38 11.07 -16.03
N ALA A 46 -12.78 12.23 -16.32
CA ALA A 46 -11.98 12.98 -15.36
C ALA A 46 -12.78 13.37 -14.11
N CYS A 47 -12.18 13.25 -12.92
CA CYS A 47 -12.80 13.68 -11.66
C CYS A 47 -13.11 15.19 -11.67
N SER A 48 -12.21 16.00 -12.23
CA SER A 48 -12.43 17.45 -12.40
C SER A 48 -13.64 17.75 -13.30
N GLY A 49 -13.85 16.94 -14.35
CA GLY A 49 -15.00 17.07 -15.24
C GLY A 49 -16.31 16.64 -14.60
N LEU A 50 -16.29 15.62 -13.73
CA LEU A 50 -17.46 15.27 -12.93
C LEU A 50 -17.83 16.42 -11.98
N LEU A 51 -16.86 16.96 -11.24
CA LEU A 51 -17.09 18.06 -10.31
C LEU A 51 -17.56 19.34 -11.01
N GLU A 52 -17.09 19.63 -12.22
CA GLU A 52 -17.59 20.72 -13.06
C GLU A 52 -19.09 20.60 -13.38
N ILE A 53 -19.60 19.37 -13.55
CA ILE A 53 -21.02 19.10 -13.77
C ILE A 53 -21.79 19.21 -12.45
N LEU A 54 -21.28 18.59 -11.38
CA LEU A 54 -21.96 18.55 -10.08
C LEU A 54 -22.01 19.91 -9.39
N LYS A 55 -21.07 20.82 -9.69
CA LYS A 55 -20.95 22.19 -9.16
C LYS A 55 -21.10 22.28 -7.64
N PRO A 56 -20.23 21.62 -6.87
CA PRO A 56 -20.24 21.79 -5.42
C PRO A 56 -19.92 23.23 -5.03
N LYS A 57 -20.32 23.64 -3.82
CA LYS A 57 -20.01 24.96 -3.28
C LYS A 57 -18.51 25.24 -3.31
N ARG A 58 -17.73 24.25 -2.89
CA ARG A 58 -16.28 24.38 -2.70
C ARG A 58 -15.56 23.05 -2.83
N VAL A 59 -14.34 23.10 -3.36
CA VAL A 59 -13.39 21.98 -3.36
C VAL A 59 -12.11 22.41 -2.62
N VAL A 60 -11.78 21.70 -1.55
CA VAL A 60 -10.56 21.90 -0.76
C VAL A 60 -9.59 20.77 -1.08
N ILE A 61 -8.38 21.12 -1.52
CA ILE A 61 -7.36 20.20 -2.01
C ILE A 61 -6.14 20.26 -1.09
N ALA A 62 -5.65 19.13 -0.60
CA ALA A 62 -4.50 19.12 0.33
C ALA A 62 -3.14 19.23 -0.38
N THR A 63 -2.94 18.58 -1.53
CA THR A 63 -1.76 18.77 -2.38
C THR A 63 -2.12 18.78 -3.86
N GLU A 64 -1.36 19.54 -4.63
CA GLU A 64 -1.50 19.62 -6.08
C GLU A 64 -0.91 18.40 -6.79
N GLU A 65 -1.31 18.20 -8.04
CA GLU A 65 -0.76 17.17 -8.91
C GLU A 65 0.60 17.58 -9.49
N ASN A 66 1.39 16.63 -9.98
CA ASN A 66 2.63 16.98 -10.69
C ASN A 66 2.36 17.71 -12.02
N GLU A 67 3.38 18.39 -12.53
CA GLU A 67 3.31 19.18 -13.77
C GLU A 67 2.78 18.41 -14.99
N ALA A 68 3.02 17.10 -15.07
CA ALA A 68 2.59 16.28 -16.19
C ALA A 68 1.09 15.91 -16.14
N LYS A 69 0.46 16.00 -14.96
CA LYS A 69 -0.92 15.54 -14.72
C LYS A 69 -1.84 16.61 -14.13
N LYS A 70 -1.32 17.80 -13.84
CA LYS A 70 -2.08 18.96 -13.34
C LYS A 70 -3.15 19.46 -14.32
N GLY A 71 -4.04 20.31 -13.81
CA GLY A 71 -5.04 21.04 -14.61
C GLY A 71 -6.47 20.82 -14.14
N GLY A 72 -6.68 19.94 -13.16
CA GLY A 72 -7.97 19.76 -12.51
C GLY A 72 -8.38 21.01 -11.75
N LEU A 73 -7.45 21.61 -11.00
CA LEU A 73 -7.67 22.86 -10.28
C LEU A 73 -8.12 23.99 -11.22
N ALA A 74 -7.37 24.19 -12.31
CA ALA A 74 -7.68 25.22 -13.30
C ALA A 74 -9.05 25.00 -13.97
N ARG A 75 -9.42 23.74 -14.23
CA ARG A 75 -10.76 23.40 -14.76
C ARG A 75 -11.87 23.79 -13.78
N LEU A 76 -11.72 23.48 -12.51
CA LEU A 76 -12.70 23.84 -11.47
C LEU A 76 -12.85 25.35 -11.32
N GLN A 77 -11.72 26.09 -11.36
CA GLN A 77 -11.73 27.55 -11.33
C GLN A 77 -12.43 28.15 -12.54
N LYS A 78 -12.20 27.61 -13.75
CA LYS A 78 -12.89 28.02 -14.98
C LYS A 78 -14.41 27.75 -14.90
N ALA A 79 -14.81 26.69 -14.22
CA ALA A 79 -16.20 26.37 -13.92
C ALA A 79 -16.82 27.23 -12.81
N ARG A 80 -16.07 28.20 -12.26
CA ARG A 80 -16.47 29.11 -11.16
C ARG A 80 -16.80 28.39 -9.85
N ILE A 81 -16.15 27.26 -9.60
CA ILE A 81 -16.23 26.54 -8.31
C ILE A 81 -15.18 27.13 -7.37
N GLU A 82 -15.56 27.40 -6.11
CA GLU A 82 -14.61 27.88 -5.10
C GLU A 82 -13.56 26.78 -4.83
N THR A 83 -12.28 27.12 -4.94
CA THR A 83 -11.18 26.16 -4.73
C THR A 83 -10.19 26.69 -3.70
N ILE A 84 -9.74 25.82 -2.79
CA ILE A 84 -8.77 26.17 -1.74
C ILE A 84 -7.67 25.11 -1.72
N ILE A 85 -6.41 25.54 -1.74
CA ILE A 85 -5.26 24.66 -1.45
C ILE A 85 -4.96 24.73 0.06
N CYS A 86 -5.11 23.61 0.74
CA CYS A 86 -4.97 23.46 2.19
C CYS A 86 -3.51 23.25 2.59
N ARG A 87 -2.67 24.29 2.43
CA ARG A 87 -1.21 24.21 2.61
C ARG A 87 -0.75 23.66 3.98
N ASN A 88 -1.53 23.88 5.04
CA ASN A 88 -1.25 23.32 6.38
C ASN A 88 -1.34 21.78 6.45
N LEU A 89 -2.01 21.13 5.50
CA LEU A 89 -2.11 19.67 5.41
C LEU A 89 -1.22 19.06 4.32
N GLU A 90 -0.49 19.89 3.58
CA GLU A 90 0.31 19.46 2.42
C GLU A 90 1.32 18.37 2.80
N ASN A 91 2.06 18.53 3.90
CA ASN A 91 3.02 17.53 4.35
C ASN A 91 2.35 16.20 4.72
N LYS A 92 1.19 16.23 5.39
CA LYS A 92 0.44 15.01 5.72
C LYS A 92 -0.11 14.32 4.47
N ALA A 93 -0.54 15.09 3.48
CA ALA A 93 -0.99 14.56 2.20
C ALA A 93 0.18 13.94 1.42
N LYS A 94 1.35 14.59 1.42
CA LYS A 94 2.59 14.06 0.83
C LYS A 94 3.01 12.75 1.49
N ASP A 95 2.96 12.66 2.82
CA ASP A 95 3.26 11.43 3.55
C ASP A 95 2.28 10.30 3.20
N LEU A 96 0.98 10.59 3.14
CA LEU A 96 -0.05 9.63 2.70
C LEU A 96 0.19 9.14 1.26
N LEU A 97 0.60 10.05 0.37
CA LEU A 97 0.77 9.79 -1.05
C LEU A 97 2.17 9.26 -1.39
N LEU A 98 3.08 9.10 -0.43
CA LEU A 98 4.46 8.69 -0.69
C LEU A 98 4.55 7.40 -1.54
N PRO A 99 3.85 6.29 -1.20
CA PRO A 99 3.90 5.08 -2.04
C PRO A 99 3.48 5.33 -3.49
N PHE A 100 2.44 6.15 -3.67
CA PHE A 100 1.93 6.52 -4.99
C PHE A 100 2.95 7.38 -5.76
N ARG A 101 3.56 8.37 -5.11
CA ARG A 101 4.57 9.24 -5.71
C ARG A 101 5.84 8.50 -6.10
N VAL A 102 6.30 7.59 -5.24
CA VAL A 102 7.45 6.74 -5.54
C VAL A 102 7.15 5.81 -6.72
N MET A 103 5.95 5.20 -6.75
CA MET A 103 5.49 4.39 -7.87
C MET A 103 5.45 5.18 -9.18
N GLU A 104 4.93 6.39 -9.15
CA GLU A 104 4.84 7.27 -10.31
C GLU A 104 6.22 7.66 -10.85
N GLN A 105 7.16 7.97 -9.95
CA GLN A 105 8.51 8.41 -10.32
C GLN A 105 9.41 7.25 -10.76
N LYS A 106 9.38 6.13 -10.05
CA LYS A 106 10.31 5.00 -10.25
C LYS A 106 9.70 3.84 -11.03
N GLY A 107 8.39 3.84 -11.28
CA GLY A 107 7.65 2.69 -11.82
C GLY A 107 7.50 1.53 -10.85
N ARG A 108 7.92 1.70 -9.59
CA ARG A 108 7.91 0.68 -8.54
C ARG A 108 7.78 1.28 -7.14
N PHE A 109 7.32 0.47 -6.19
CA PHE A 109 7.38 0.76 -4.76
C PHE A 109 7.73 -0.52 -4.01
N ASN A 110 8.82 -0.50 -3.25
CA ASN A 110 9.33 -1.65 -2.51
C ASN A 110 9.13 -1.43 -1.01
N LEU A 111 8.13 -2.11 -0.44
CA LEU A 111 7.80 -2.06 0.98
C LEU A 111 8.36 -3.29 1.68
N PHE A 112 9.27 -3.09 2.64
CA PHE A 112 9.73 -4.15 3.51
C PHE A 112 8.89 -4.21 4.77
N LYS A 113 8.38 -5.38 5.13
CA LYS A 113 7.62 -5.60 6.35
C LYS A 113 8.36 -6.54 7.30
N LEU A 114 8.43 -6.12 8.56
CA LEU A 114 8.92 -6.93 9.67
C LEU A 114 7.90 -6.91 10.81
N ALA A 115 7.74 -8.03 11.51
CA ALA A 115 7.02 -8.07 12.77
C ALA A 115 7.97 -8.40 13.91
N LEU A 116 7.88 -7.65 15.01
CA LEU A 116 8.70 -7.86 16.20
C LEU A 116 7.92 -7.62 17.50
N ARG A 117 8.42 -8.21 18.57
CA ARG A 117 8.04 -7.91 19.96
C ARG A 117 8.81 -6.70 20.49
N MET A 118 8.43 -6.15 21.64
CA MET A 118 9.11 -4.97 22.24
C MET A 118 10.59 -5.21 22.53
N ASN A 119 10.97 -6.45 22.88
CA ASN A 119 12.37 -6.84 23.06
C ASN A 119 13.08 -7.13 21.73
N GLY A 120 12.44 -6.87 20.59
CA GLY A 120 12.95 -7.03 19.23
C GLY A 120 13.00 -8.47 18.72
N ASP A 121 12.42 -9.45 19.43
CA ASP A 121 12.26 -10.81 18.92
C ASP A 121 11.35 -10.83 17.68
N TYR A 122 11.79 -11.52 16.63
CA TYR A 122 11.03 -11.78 15.41
C TYR A 122 11.10 -13.25 14.96
N TYR A 123 11.69 -14.13 15.78
CA TYR A 123 11.93 -15.53 15.44
C TYR A 123 10.92 -16.47 16.08
N HIS A 124 10.41 -16.14 17.27
CA HIS A 124 9.74 -17.12 18.11
C HIS A 124 8.22 -16.97 18.11
N GLY A 125 7.59 -17.95 17.45
CA GLY A 125 6.14 -18.12 17.45
C GLY A 125 5.39 -17.00 16.74
N LYS A 126 4.07 -16.97 16.95
CA LYS A 126 3.21 -15.94 16.38
C LYS A 126 3.36 -14.63 17.16
N ILE A 127 3.63 -13.54 16.43
CA ILE A 127 3.80 -12.19 17.01
C ILE A 127 2.54 -11.35 16.80
N THR A 128 2.02 -11.33 15.58
CA THR A 128 0.90 -10.44 15.20
C THR A 128 -0.47 -11.07 15.47
N GLY A 129 -1.38 -10.29 16.04
CA GLY A 129 -2.80 -10.54 16.21
C GLY A 129 -3.61 -10.37 14.93
N GLN A 130 -4.94 -10.51 15.05
CA GLN A 130 -5.85 -10.67 13.92
C GLN A 130 -5.90 -9.44 13.01
N LYS A 131 -5.99 -8.22 13.56
CA LYS A 131 -6.06 -6.99 12.76
C LYS A 131 -4.80 -6.76 11.93
N SER A 132 -3.64 -7.03 12.49
CA SER A 132 -2.36 -6.97 11.78
C SER A 132 -2.23 -8.04 10.69
N VAL A 133 -2.80 -9.23 10.92
CA VAL A 133 -2.88 -10.27 9.88
C VAL A 133 -3.78 -9.81 8.74
N ILE A 134 -4.98 -9.29 9.03
CA ILE A 134 -5.89 -8.75 8.00
C ILE A 134 -5.18 -7.64 7.21
N PHE A 135 -4.55 -6.69 7.91
CA PHE A 135 -3.77 -5.61 7.29
C PHE A 135 -2.70 -6.16 6.32
N THR A 136 -1.90 -7.12 6.78
CA THR A 136 -0.86 -7.76 5.95
C THR A 136 -1.47 -8.44 4.73
N HIS A 137 -2.58 -9.16 4.91
CA HIS A 137 -3.27 -9.84 3.81
C HIS A 137 -3.87 -8.85 2.80
N ASN A 138 -4.33 -7.67 3.22
CA ASN A 138 -4.73 -6.60 2.30
C ASN A 138 -3.55 -6.15 1.43
N GLN A 139 -2.35 -5.99 2.01
CA GLN A 139 -1.15 -5.64 1.24
C GLN A 139 -0.77 -6.75 0.24
N ARG A 140 -0.84 -8.02 0.65
CA ARG A 140 -0.62 -9.17 -0.24
C ARG A 140 -1.61 -9.22 -1.41
N ALA A 141 -2.84 -8.78 -1.19
CA ALA A 141 -3.88 -8.82 -2.22
C ALA A 141 -3.71 -7.77 -3.32
N ILE A 142 -2.92 -6.71 -3.07
CA ILE A 142 -2.71 -5.61 -4.01
C ILE A 142 -1.28 -5.55 -4.56
N CYS A 143 -0.33 -6.28 -3.97
CA CYS A 143 1.04 -6.30 -4.47
C CYS A 143 1.15 -7.09 -5.78
N ASN A 144 2.07 -6.66 -6.65
CA ASN A 144 2.42 -7.38 -7.86
C ASN A 144 3.25 -8.63 -7.53
N THR A 145 4.18 -8.49 -6.58
CA THR A 145 5.04 -9.58 -6.11
C THR A 145 5.19 -9.53 -4.59
N LEU A 146 5.02 -10.68 -3.95
CA LEU A 146 5.41 -10.95 -2.57
C LEU A 146 6.78 -11.63 -2.55
N ILE A 147 7.77 -11.00 -1.93
CA ILE A 147 9.16 -11.45 -1.91
C ILE A 147 9.49 -12.00 -0.52
N ILE A 148 10.12 -13.16 -0.47
CA ILE A 148 10.49 -13.83 0.79
C ILE A 148 11.82 -14.57 0.69
N SER A 149 12.42 -14.89 1.82
CA SER A 149 13.62 -15.73 1.87
C SER A 149 13.28 -17.22 1.83
N GLY A 150 14.14 -18.03 1.22
CA GLY A 150 14.02 -19.49 1.27
C GLY A 150 14.13 -20.06 2.69
N LYS A 151 14.78 -19.34 3.62
CA LYS A 151 14.83 -19.74 5.04
C LYS A 151 13.42 -19.77 5.64
N THR A 152 12.60 -18.76 5.37
CA THR A 152 11.20 -18.70 5.82
C THR A 152 10.38 -19.87 5.27
N ILE A 153 10.58 -20.25 4.02
CA ILE A 153 9.88 -21.41 3.45
C ILE A 153 10.24 -22.71 4.18
N ARG A 154 11.53 -22.92 4.50
CA ARG A 154 11.99 -24.13 5.18
C ARG A 154 11.62 -24.18 6.66
N THR A 155 11.49 -23.03 7.32
CA THR A 155 11.20 -22.93 8.75
C THR A 155 9.72 -22.91 9.05
N ASP A 156 8.97 -22.06 8.34
CA ASP A 156 7.56 -21.79 8.64
C ASP A 156 6.61 -22.53 7.68
N ASN A 157 7.12 -23.01 6.54
CA ASN A 157 6.34 -23.61 5.45
C ASN A 157 5.01 -22.88 5.16
N PRO A 158 5.04 -21.55 4.91
CA PRO A 158 3.83 -20.74 4.81
C PRO A 158 3.14 -20.91 3.46
N LEU A 159 1.83 -20.63 3.43
CA LEU A 159 1.06 -20.57 2.18
C LEU A 159 1.23 -19.24 1.44
N LEU A 160 1.48 -18.13 2.14
CA LEU A 160 1.69 -16.78 1.57
C LEU A 160 0.57 -16.29 0.63
N ASP A 161 -0.68 -16.53 1.00
CA ASP A 161 -1.88 -16.11 0.28
C ASP A 161 -2.52 -14.85 0.91
N SER A 162 -3.63 -14.40 0.33
CA SER A 162 -4.44 -13.25 0.80
C SER A 162 -5.75 -13.66 1.48
N ARG A 163 -5.90 -14.90 1.96
CA ARG A 163 -7.19 -15.44 2.49
C ARG A 163 -7.90 -14.66 3.62
N PHE A 164 -7.18 -13.84 4.37
CA PHE A 164 -7.73 -13.03 5.46
C PHE A 164 -7.86 -11.55 5.09
N CYS A 165 -7.77 -11.21 3.80
CA CYS A 165 -7.99 -9.84 3.35
C CYS A 165 -9.47 -9.46 3.48
N ASP A 166 -9.74 -8.16 3.55
CA ASP A 166 -11.11 -7.65 3.56
C ASP A 166 -11.84 -8.01 2.25
N SER A 167 -13.17 -8.01 2.29
CA SER A 167 -14.04 -8.41 1.16
C SER A 167 -13.70 -7.72 -0.16
N PHE A 168 -13.31 -6.44 -0.10
CA PHE A 168 -12.88 -5.64 -1.25
C PHE A 168 -11.65 -6.22 -1.98
N TYR A 169 -10.81 -6.96 -1.27
CA TYR A 169 -9.54 -7.51 -1.75
C TYR A 169 -9.59 -9.02 -2.05
N HIS A 170 -10.72 -9.69 -1.83
CA HIS A 170 -10.86 -11.13 -1.97
C HIS A 170 -10.38 -11.68 -3.33
N ASN A 171 -9.93 -12.94 -3.32
CA ASN A 171 -9.52 -13.74 -4.48
C ASN A 171 -8.34 -13.20 -5.30
N LYS A 172 -7.47 -12.37 -4.70
CA LYS A 172 -6.26 -11.83 -5.35
C LYS A 172 -5.01 -12.37 -4.66
N ASN A 173 -4.49 -13.51 -5.13
CA ASN A 173 -3.24 -14.05 -4.61
C ASN A 173 -2.03 -13.34 -5.24
N PRO A 174 -0.97 -13.02 -4.48
CA PRO A 174 0.23 -12.42 -5.04
C PRO A 174 1.08 -13.47 -5.77
N ASN A 175 1.80 -13.03 -6.81
CA ASN A 175 2.93 -13.80 -7.31
C ASN A 175 4.03 -13.83 -6.24
N ILE A 176 4.76 -14.94 -6.14
CA ILE A 176 5.81 -15.13 -5.13
C ILE A 176 7.18 -15.13 -5.79
N ALA A 177 8.13 -14.40 -5.20
CA ALA A 177 9.55 -14.51 -5.51
C ALA A 177 10.33 -14.96 -4.26
N ILE A 178 11.01 -16.09 -4.36
CA ILE A 178 11.76 -16.70 -3.25
C ILE A 178 13.25 -16.50 -3.51
N LEU A 179 13.94 -15.76 -2.63
CA LEU A 179 15.39 -15.66 -2.67
C LEU A 179 16.02 -16.83 -1.89
N SER A 180 16.66 -17.77 -2.58
CA SER A 180 17.29 -18.95 -1.97
C SER A 180 18.49 -19.46 -2.76
N LYS A 181 19.59 -19.75 -2.06
CA LYS A 181 20.74 -20.52 -2.61
C LYS A 181 20.59 -22.04 -2.47
N HIS A 182 19.60 -22.48 -1.71
CA HIS A 182 19.31 -23.89 -1.47
C HIS A 182 18.00 -24.28 -2.14
N SER A 183 17.87 -25.56 -2.47
CA SER A 183 16.62 -26.11 -2.99
C SER A 183 15.45 -25.85 -2.04
N ILE A 184 14.27 -25.66 -2.63
CA ILE A 184 13.00 -25.57 -1.93
C ILE A 184 12.22 -26.84 -2.27
N SER A 185 11.68 -27.52 -1.26
CA SER A 185 10.90 -28.75 -1.48
C SER A 185 9.69 -28.45 -2.35
N PRO A 186 9.42 -29.24 -3.41
CA PRO A 186 8.25 -29.05 -4.27
C PRO A 186 6.92 -29.26 -3.50
N HIS A 187 6.96 -29.88 -2.32
CA HIS A 187 5.80 -30.08 -1.44
C HIS A 187 5.57 -28.92 -0.44
N SER A 188 6.33 -27.82 -0.56
CA SER A 188 6.14 -26.65 0.30
C SER A 188 4.79 -25.99 0.03
N LYS A 189 4.09 -25.54 1.09
CA LYS A 189 2.72 -24.99 0.99
C LYS A 189 2.63 -23.80 0.04
N VAL A 190 3.71 -23.04 -0.10
CA VAL A 190 3.81 -21.91 -1.05
C VAL A 190 3.47 -22.30 -2.50
N PHE A 191 3.55 -23.55 -2.90
CA PHE A 191 3.19 -23.97 -4.26
C PHE A 191 1.70 -24.30 -4.46
N PHE A 192 0.89 -24.33 -3.39
CA PHE A 192 -0.48 -24.83 -3.44
C PHE A 192 -1.58 -23.76 -3.49
N ALA A 193 -1.26 -22.47 -3.37
CA ALA A 193 -2.27 -21.43 -3.59
C ALA A 193 -2.51 -21.24 -5.10
N PRO A 194 -3.77 -21.16 -5.55
CA PRO A 194 -4.11 -21.09 -6.97
C PRO A 194 -3.83 -19.71 -7.58
N ASN A 195 -3.81 -19.67 -8.92
CA ASN A 195 -3.82 -18.45 -9.75
C ASN A 195 -2.67 -17.48 -9.48
N ARG A 196 -1.45 -18.01 -9.31
CA ARG A 196 -0.24 -17.21 -9.14
C ARG A 196 0.99 -17.92 -9.68
N LEU A 197 2.06 -17.15 -9.90
CA LEU A 197 3.39 -17.68 -10.19
C LEU A 197 4.21 -17.77 -8.91
N VAL A 198 5.10 -18.77 -8.83
CA VAL A 198 6.10 -18.90 -7.76
C VAL A 198 7.46 -19.13 -8.40
N ASN A 199 8.34 -18.14 -8.29
CA ASN A 199 9.67 -18.14 -8.89
C ASN A 199 10.75 -18.15 -7.82
N ILE A 200 11.83 -18.89 -8.05
CA ILE A 200 12.98 -18.98 -7.14
C ILE A 200 14.18 -18.29 -7.79
N PHE A 201 14.82 -17.41 -7.03
CA PHE A 201 15.99 -16.63 -7.45
C PHE A 201 17.17 -16.94 -6.52
N ASN A 202 18.37 -17.05 -7.07
CA ASN A 202 19.59 -17.33 -6.30
C ASN A 202 20.40 -16.05 -5.96
N ASN A 203 20.10 -14.95 -6.64
CA ASN A 203 20.78 -13.67 -6.51
C ASN A 203 19.77 -12.53 -6.26
N PRO A 204 20.00 -11.65 -5.27
CA PRO A 204 19.15 -10.48 -5.03
C PRO A 204 18.91 -9.59 -6.26
N LYS A 205 19.89 -9.50 -7.17
CA LYS A 205 19.81 -8.65 -8.37
C LYS A 205 18.76 -9.11 -9.39
N ASP A 206 18.40 -10.39 -9.35
CA ASP A 206 17.46 -10.98 -10.31
C ASP A 206 16.01 -10.90 -9.81
N LEU A 207 15.79 -10.43 -8.58
CA LEU A 207 14.45 -10.24 -8.04
C LEU A 207 13.70 -9.14 -8.82
N PRO A 208 12.37 -9.28 -8.98
CA PRO A 208 11.55 -8.34 -9.75
C PRO A 208 11.24 -7.03 -8.98
N LEU A 209 12.28 -6.37 -8.46
CA LEU A 209 12.18 -5.18 -7.60
C LEU A 209 12.04 -3.85 -8.36
N GLU A 210 12.17 -3.88 -9.68
CA GLU A 210 12.24 -2.68 -10.53
C GLU A 210 10.91 -2.29 -11.17
N LYS A 211 9.82 -3.01 -10.88
CA LYS A 211 8.48 -2.70 -11.41
C LYS A 211 7.36 -3.06 -10.44
N GLY A 212 6.36 -2.19 -10.37
CA GLY A 212 5.13 -2.43 -9.62
C GLY A 212 5.29 -2.36 -8.10
N PHE A 213 4.25 -2.73 -7.38
CA PHE A 213 4.26 -2.79 -5.92
C PHE A 213 4.82 -4.13 -5.46
N ASN A 214 6.01 -4.10 -4.84
CA ASN A 214 6.63 -5.28 -4.26
C ASN A 214 6.52 -5.22 -2.74
N PHE A 215 5.93 -6.27 -2.17
CA PHE A 215 5.80 -6.43 -0.73
C PHE A 215 6.80 -7.49 -0.27
N ILE A 216 7.73 -7.11 0.60
CA ILE A 216 8.82 -7.99 1.05
C ILE A 216 8.54 -8.37 2.49
N GLU A 217 8.41 -9.66 2.78
CA GLU A 217 8.22 -10.16 4.13
C GLU A 217 9.43 -10.98 4.56
N GLY A 218 10.06 -10.62 5.67
CA GLY A 218 11.19 -11.38 6.18
C GLY A 218 11.86 -10.78 7.40
N GLY A 219 12.94 -11.42 7.83
CA GLY A 219 13.80 -10.94 8.91
C GLY A 219 14.91 -10.01 8.42
N TRP A 220 15.74 -9.55 9.37
CA TRP A 220 16.81 -8.58 9.09
C TRP A 220 17.87 -9.04 8.08
N GLY A 221 18.13 -10.34 7.97
CA GLY A 221 19.06 -10.86 6.96
C GLY A 221 18.57 -10.61 5.51
N LEU A 222 17.26 -10.71 5.27
CA LEU A 222 16.68 -10.37 3.97
C LEU A 222 16.67 -8.85 3.77
N PHE A 223 16.31 -8.09 4.82
CA PHE A 223 16.35 -6.63 4.80
C PHE A 223 17.71 -6.11 4.37
N GLU A 224 18.79 -6.57 5.02
CA GLU A 224 20.16 -6.15 4.70
C GLU A 224 20.53 -6.52 3.26
N SER A 225 20.10 -7.68 2.76
CA SER A 225 20.40 -8.09 1.38
C SER A 225 19.71 -7.26 0.30
N LEU A 226 18.62 -6.57 0.65
CA LEU A 226 17.79 -5.78 -0.27
C LEU A 226 17.77 -4.29 0.07
N ARG A 227 18.58 -3.86 1.03
CA ARG A 227 18.50 -2.54 1.67
C ARG A 227 18.40 -1.39 0.68
N ASP A 228 19.29 -1.36 -0.31
CA ASP A 228 19.40 -0.27 -1.29
C ASP A 228 18.20 -0.20 -2.25
N LYS A 229 17.33 -1.22 -2.22
CA LYS A 229 16.12 -1.30 -3.03
C LYS A 229 14.86 -0.99 -2.25
N ILE A 230 14.91 -0.87 -0.92
CA ILE A 230 13.73 -0.63 -0.07
C ILE A 230 13.40 0.86 -0.07
N ASP A 231 12.14 1.22 -0.38
CA ASP A 231 11.66 2.60 -0.28
C ASP A 231 11.09 2.91 1.12
N ALA A 232 10.47 1.92 1.75
CA ALA A 232 9.86 2.08 3.06
C ALA A 232 9.93 0.79 3.88
N LEU A 233 10.00 0.96 5.19
CA LEU A 233 9.89 -0.10 6.19
C LEU A 233 8.55 0.02 6.92
N LEU A 234 7.78 -1.07 6.94
CA LEU A 234 6.59 -1.26 7.74
C LEU A 234 6.93 -2.19 8.91
N LEU A 235 6.98 -1.63 10.12
CA LEU A 235 7.25 -2.38 11.33
C LEU A 235 5.96 -2.67 12.09
N HIS A 236 5.62 -3.94 12.27
CA HIS A 236 4.57 -4.36 13.20
C HIS A 236 5.23 -4.62 14.56
N SER A 237 5.04 -3.73 15.52
CA SER A 237 5.60 -3.84 16.86
C SER A 237 4.53 -4.27 17.86
N HIS A 238 4.62 -5.49 18.40
CA HIS A 238 3.72 -6.00 19.41
C HIS A 238 4.22 -5.65 20.82
N ALA A 239 3.33 -5.20 21.70
CA ALA A 239 3.62 -4.75 23.07
C ALA A 239 4.11 -5.86 24.05
N SER A 240 4.32 -7.08 23.57
CA SER A 240 4.76 -8.22 24.38
C SER A 240 6.29 -8.32 24.41
N MET A 241 6.82 -9.04 25.39
CA MET A 241 8.18 -9.56 25.42
C MET A 241 8.15 -11.05 25.75
N ILE A 242 9.21 -11.79 25.40
CA ILE A 242 9.36 -13.21 25.75
C ILE A 242 10.73 -13.44 26.38
N ASN A 243 10.85 -14.50 27.17
CA ASN A 243 12.08 -14.86 27.87
C ASN A 243 13.03 -15.68 26.97
N GLU A 244 13.32 -15.16 25.78
CA GLU A 244 14.27 -15.75 24.83
C GLU A 244 15.45 -14.80 24.62
N ALA A 245 16.64 -15.37 24.46
CA ALA A 245 17.85 -14.60 24.21
C ALA A 245 17.73 -13.81 22.90
N PHE A 246 18.10 -12.54 22.93
CA PHE A 246 18.09 -11.69 21.75
C PHE A 246 19.08 -12.24 20.71
N SER A 247 18.59 -12.61 19.53
CA SER A 247 19.47 -12.81 18.38
C SER A 247 20.00 -11.44 17.96
N ALA A 248 21.21 -11.10 18.40
CA ALA A 248 21.91 -9.89 17.99
C ALA A 248 22.15 -9.94 16.47
N PHE A 249 21.24 -9.35 15.70
CA PHE A 249 21.50 -9.03 14.31
C PHE A 249 22.02 -7.60 14.25
N ALA A 250 23.32 -7.45 13.97
CA ALA A 250 23.90 -6.16 13.66
C ALA A 250 23.64 -5.86 12.17
N LEU A 251 22.88 -4.79 11.91
CA LEU A 251 22.82 -4.22 10.56
C LEU A 251 24.24 -3.81 10.16
N LYS A 252 24.65 -4.15 8.94
CA LYS A 252 25.99 -3.82 8.45
C LYS A 252 26.13 -2.33 8.18
N THR A 253 25.05 -1.72 7.74
CA THR A 253 24.94 -0.28 7.49
C THR A 253 23.91 0.34 8.45
N PRO A 254 24.07 1.58 8.93
CA PRO A 254 23.02 2.27 9.69
C PRO A 254 21.77 2.55 8.84
N PHE A 255 20.57 2.37 9.39
CA PHE A 255 19.32 2.74 8.72
C PHE A 255 18.84 4.04 9.33
N LYS A 256 18.74 5.10 8.52
CA LYS A 256 18.17 6.37 8.93
C LYS A 256 16.87 6.54 8.18
N GLY A 257 15.75 6.44 8.89
CA GLY A 257 14.44 6.59 8.30
C GLY A 257 13.64 7.70 8.96
N ARG A 258 12.65 8.21 8.24
CA ARG A 258 11.70 9.20 8.75
C ARG A 258 10.36 8.52 9.03
N LEU A 259 9.87 8.64 10.27
CA LEU A 259 8.55 8.12 10.63
C LEU A 259 7.46 8.93 9.92
N LEU A 260 6.69 8.28 9.07
CA LEU A 260 5.60 8.86 8.28
C LEU A 260 4.27 8.78 9.04
N HIS A 261 3.99 7.60 9.59
CA HIS A 261 2.70 7.30 10.18
C HIS A 261 2.84 6.18 11.21
N ALA A 262 2.03 6.25 12.26
CA ALA A 262 1.88 5.20 13.24
C ALA A 262 0.39 4.90 13.41
N GLN A 263 0.03 3.62 13.30
CA GLN A 263 -1.32 3.13 13.53
C GLN A 263 -1.32 2.13 14.68
N ILE A 264 -2.20 2.32 15.66
CA ILE A 264 -2.39 1.36 16.74
C ILE A 264 -3.48 0.36 16.33
N LEU A 265 -3.13 -0.93 16.33
CA LEU A 265 -4.02 -2.06 16.10
C LEU A 265 -3.99 -2.96 17.33
N GLU A 266 -4.92 -2.74 18.27
CA GLU A 266 -4.95 -3.46 19.55
C GLU A 266 -3.63 -3.30 20.31
N ASN A 267 -2.91 -4.39 20.57
CA ASN A 267 -1.62 -4.40 21.28
C ASN A 267 -0.42 -4.23 20.34
N GLU A 268 -0.64 -3.74 19.12
CA GLU A 268 0.39 -3.53 18.12
C GLU A 268 0.43 -2.09 17.62
N ALA A 269 1.63 -1.62 17.29
CA ALA A 269 1.84 -0.41 16.51
C ALA A 269 2.41 -0.77 15.13
N LEU A 270 1.75 -0.32 14.07
CA LEU A 270 2.27 -0.35 12.70
C LEU A 270 2.97 0.97 12.43
N LEU A 271 4.29 0.92 12.30
CA LEU A 271 5.13 2.09 12.04
C LEU A 271 5.54 2.10 10.57
N TRP A 272 5.16 3.16 9.86
CA TRP A 272 5.56 3.42 8.48
C TRP A 272 6.77 4.34 8.48
N ILE A 273 7.87 3.86 7.94
CA ILE A 273 9.15 4.55 7.97
C ILE A 273 9.65 4.68 6.54
N GLU A 274 9.78 5.92 6.05
CA GLU A 274 10.43 6.21 4.78
C GLU A 274 11.93 5.97 4.90
N ASN A 275 12.52 5.36 3.87
CA ASN A 275 13.97 5.29 3.72
C ASN A 275 14.46 6.61 3.11
N SER A 276 15.21 7.40 3.89
CA SER A 276 15.63 8.78 3.58
C SER A 276 17.14 8.95 3.59
#